data_AF-A0A8T7EI26-F1
#
_entry.id   AF-A0A8T7EI26-F1
#
_cell.length_a   1.000
_cell.length_b   1.000
_cell.length_c   1.000
_cell.angle_alpha   90.00
_cell.angle_beta   90.00
_cell.angle_gamma   90.00
#
_symmetry.space_group_name_H-M   'P 1'
#
loop_
_entity.id
_entity.type
_entity.pdbx_description
1 polymer ?
#
loop_
_entity_poly.entity_id
_entity_poly.type
_entity_poly.pdbx_seq_one_letter_code
_entity_poly.pdbx_strand_id
1 'polypeptide(L)'
;MNHIKNLILDMDGVLWHGDTAVPGLSHFFQTLRQQGINFVLATNNASKTPAQYVSKLAGFGVPVAPAQILTSAIATADYLQEEYAPGTAVYVLGGDGLHQAIQERGFRTLSVADVMEEGQRAAVTAVGLWREATYADFAAAAICINHGACFIGSNPDVSLPSEYGPLPGAGSFLALLTAATGIQPTIIGKPGIIMFQEALKRLGSTPADTAMVGDRLSTDIAGGKAAGLHTIFVLSGISTRKELAQPDAPQPDYVLTDIMELGERLRD
;
A
#
# COMPACT_ATOMS: atom_id res chain seq x y z
N MET A 1 8.15 -15.29 19.96
CA MET A 1 7.43 -15.70 18.74
C MET A 1 8.42 -16.18 17.68
N ASN A 2 9.10 -17.30 17.92
CA ASN A 2 10.46 -17.50 17.41
C ASN A 2 10.58 -17.93 15.94
N HIS A 3 9.46 -18.31 15.31
CA HIS A 3 9.39 -18.63 13.89
C HIS A 3 9.28 -17.38 13.00
N ILE A 4 8.88 -16.23 13.56
CA ILE A 4 8.77 -14.97 12.81
C ILE A 4 10.16 -14.36 12.68
N LYS A 5 10.65 -14.22 11.45
CA LYS A 5 11.97 -13.63 11.11
C LYS A 5 11.85 -12.35 10.32
N ASN A 6 10.69 -12.10 9.72
CA ASN A 6 10.45 -10.94 8.86
C ASN A 6 9.10 -10.30 9.19
N LEU A 7 9.03 -8.98 9.11
CA LEU A 7 7.81 -8.22 9.34
C LEU A 7 7.44 -7.36 8.13
N ILE A 8 6.17 -7.43 7.75
CA ILE A 8 5.53 -6.41 6.93
C ILE A 8 4.76 -5.52 7.90
N LEU A 9 5.20 -4.27 8.05
CA LEU A 9 4.63 -3.32 9.01
C LEU A 9 3.75 -2.34 8.25
N ASP A 10 2.45 -2.28 8.57
CA ASP A 10 1.67 -1.09 8.25
C ASP A 10 2.26 0.14 8.98
N MET A 11 1.93 1.33 8.48
CA MET A 11 2.49 2.59 8.95
C MET A 11 1.51 3.42 9.78
N ASP A 12 0.41 3.88 9.17
CA ASP A 12 -0.53 4.82 9.77
C ASP A 12 -1.49 4.08 10.71
N GLY A 13 -1.41 4.32 12.02
CA GLY A 13 -2.17 3.57 13.02
C GLY A 13 -1.34 2.51 13.76
N VAL A 14 -0.19 2.12 13.18
CA VAL A 14 0.75 1.16 13.77
C VAL A 14 2.02 1.84 14.28
N LEU A 15 2.61 2.73 13.49
CA LEU A 15 3.88 3.40 13.81
C LEU A 15 3.68 4.85 14.27
N TRP A 16 2.59 5.49 13.85
CA TRP A 16 2.23 6.85 14.26
C TRP A 16 0.73 7.13 14.06
N HIS A 17 0.26 8.21 14.68
CA HIS A 17 -1.03 8.84 14.41
C HIS A 17 -0.81 10.27 13.94
N GLY A 18 -1.13 10.55 12.68
CA GLY A 18 -0.80 11.84 12.07
C GLY A 18 0.71 12.06 12.13
N ASP A 19 1.16 13.12 12.81
CA ASP A 19 2.58 13.44 12.96
C ASP A 19 3.17 13.08 14.33
N THR A 20 2.44 12.27 15.11
CA THR A 20 2.87 11.80 16.43
C THR A 20 3.21 10.32 16.37
N ALA A 21 4.48 9.97 16.63
CA ALA A 21 4.90 8.57 16.77
C ALA A 21 4.15 7.85 17.89
N VAL A 22 3.85 6.56 17.71
CA VAL A 22 3.34 5.75 18.83
C VAL A 22 4.42 5.58 19.90
N PRO A 23 4.04 5.42 21.18
CA PRO A 23 5.01 5.17 22.26
C PRO A 23 5.94 3.99 21.96
N GLY A 24 7.23 4.15 22.28
CA GLY A 24 8.21 3.08 22.15
C GLY A 24 8.68 2.76 20.72
N LEU A 25 8.27 3.53 19.70
CA LEU A 25 8.63 3.30 18.29
C LEU A 25 10.13 3.07 18.08
N SER A 26 11.00 3.95 18.58
CA SER A 26 12.45 3.82 18.40
C SER A 26 13.01 2.57 19.10
N HIS A 27 12.47 2.20 20.26
CA HIS A 27 12.85 0.99 20.99
C HIS A 27 12.42 -0.29 20.26
N PHE A 28 11.23 -0.28 19.66
CA PHE A 28 10.74 -1.38 18.83
C PHE A 28 11.69 -1.66 17.67
N PHE A 29 12.05 -0.65 16.88
CA PHE A 29 13.00 -0.83 15.77
C PHE A 29 14.41 -1.21 16.22
N GLN A 30 14.86 -0.73 17.39
CA GLN A 30 16.11 -1.21 17.98
C GLN A 30 16.03 -2.71 18.31
N THR A 31 14.91 -3.16 18.86
CA THR A 31 14.68 -4.57 19.18
C THR A 31 14.69 -5.42 17.92
N LEU A 32 14.01 -5.00 16.83
CA LEU A 32 14.05 -5.72 15.56
C LEU A 32 15.49 -5.92 15.07
N ARG A 33 16.30 -4.86 15.09
CA ARG A 33 17.71 -4.94 14.68
C ARG A 33 18.54 -5.85 15.58
N GLN A 34 18.34 -5.79 16.90
CA GLN A 34 19.05 -6.64 17.86
C GLN A 34 18.70 -8.12 17.72
N GLN A 35 17.45 -8.42 17.37
CA GLN A 35 16.97 -9.80 17.16
C GLN A 35 17.22 -10.30 15.73
N GLY A 36 17.79 -9.48 14.84
CA GLY A 36 18.00 -9.84 13.44
C GLY A 36 16.70 -10.03 12.65
N ILE A 37 15.63 -9.35 13.05
CA ILE A 37 14.33 -9.40 12.38
C ILE A 37 14.33 -8.37 11.25
N ASN A 38 14.17 -8.85 10.02
CA ASN A 38 14.06 -7.99 8.85
C ASN A 38 12.66 -7.37 8.78
N PHE A 39 12.54 -6.22 8.13
CA PHE A 39 11.24 -5.59 7.95
C PHE A 39 11.14 -4.76 6.67
N VAL A 40 9.92 -4.67 6.17
CA VAL A 40 9.49 -3.71 5.16
C VAL A 40 8.27 -2.97 5.69
N LEU A 41 8.21 -1.67 5.42
CA LEU A 41 7.12 -0.78 5.80
C LEU A 41 6.19 -0.66 4.59
N ALA A 42 4.96 -1.13 4.71
CA ALA A 42 4.01 -1.22 3.61
C ALA A 42 2.79 -0.31 3.83
N THR A 43 2.53 0.61 2.91
CA THR A 43 1.42 1.58 3.00
C THR A 43 0.61 1.65 1.71
N ASN A 44 -0.71 1.77 1.85
CA ASN A 44 -1.62 2.00 0.72
C ASN A 44 -1.52 3.42 0.14
N ASN A 45 -0.79 4.32 0.78
CA ASN A 45 -0.66 5.69 0.29
C ASN A 45 0.29 5.78 -0.92
N ALA A 46 -0.26 6.15 -2.09
CA ALA A 46 0.48 6.32 -3.34
C ALA A 46 1.01 7.76 -3.56
N SER A 47 0.67 8.73 -2.71
CA SER A 47 0.96 10.14 -2.96
C SER A 47 2.32 10.60 -2.44
N LYS A 48 2.86 9.94 -1.41
CA LYS A 48 4.16 10.28 -0.81
C LYS A 48 5.29 9.43 -1.38
N THR A 49 6.46 10.04 -1.57
CA THR A 49 7.67 9.34 -2.01
C THR A 49 8.35 8.60 -0.86
N PRO A 50 9.18 7.58 -1.15
CA PRO A 50 10.01 6.93 -0.13
C PRO A 50 10.87 7.90 0.66
N ALA A 51 11.47 8.90 0.00
CA ALA A 51 12.30 9.90 0.65
C ALA A 51 11.54 10.70 1.73
N GLN A 52 10.26 11.01 1.48
CA GLN A 52 9.41 11.68 2.47
C GLN A 52 9.15 10.78 3.68
N TYR A 53 8.90 9.48 3.48
CA TYR A 53 8.74 8.52 4.58
C TYR A 53 10.04 8.30 5.37
N VAL A 54 11.19 8.19 4.69
CA VAL A 54 12.50 8.12 5.34
C VAL A 54 12.72 9.35 6.23
N SER A 55 12.44 10.55 5.71
CA SER A 55 12.59 11.78 6.49
C SER A 55 11.66 11.82 7.69
N LYS A 56 10.42 11.35 7.55
CA LYS A 56 9.45 11.30 8.66
C LYS A 56 9.90 10.34 9.76
N LEU A 57 10.31 9.13 9.40
CA LEU A 57 10.82 8.13 10.33
C LEU A 57 12.11 8.58 11.03
N ALA A 58 13.01 9.26 10.30
CA ALA A 58 14.19 9.88 10.88
C ALA A 58 13.83 10.94 11.93
N GLY A 59 12.78 11.74 11.69
CA GLY A 59 12.22 12.67 12.68
C GLY A 59 11.72 12.00 13.97
N PHE A 60 11.36 10.72 13.91
CA PHE A 60 11.01 9.89 15.07
C PHE A 60 12.19 9.10 15.64
N GLY A 61 13.42 9.39 15.20
CA GLY A 61 14.62 8.68 15.64
C GLY A 61 14.76 7.26 15.07
N VAL A 62 14.03 6.94 13.99
CA VAL A 62 14.07 5.63 13.33
C VAL A 62 14.68 5.77 11.93
N PRO A 63 16.00 5.61 11.78
CA PRO A 63 16.59 5.60 10.44
C PRO A 63 16.21 4.33 9.68
N VAL A 64 15.68 4.46 8.47
CA VAL A 64 15.41 3.33 7.56
C VAL A 64 15.97 3.61 6.17
N ALA A 65 16.30 2.57 5.42
CA ALA A 65 16.70 2.72 4.03
C ALA A 65 15.46 2.90 3.13
N PRO A 66 15.54 3.66 2.01
CA PRO A 66 14.44 3.78 1.05
C PRO A 66 13.91 2.44 0.54
N ALA A 67 14.78 1.43 0.40
CA ALA A 67 14.40 0.08 -0.04
C ALA A 67 13.45 -0.64 0.93
N GLN A 68 13.41 -0.22 2.20
CA GLN A 68 12.53 -0.77 3.23
C GLN A 68 11.13 -0.14 3.19
N ILE A 69 10.86 0.81 2.30
CA ILE A 69 9.54 1.42 2.13
C ILE A 69 8.90 0.88 0.87
N LEU A 70 7.69 0.33 1.02
CA LEU A 70 6.84 -0.17 -0.06
C LEU A 70 5.52 0.59 -0.03
N THR A 71 5.42 1.62 -0.86
CA THR A 71 4.14 2.30 -1.10
C THR A 71 3.33 1.53 -2.14
N SER A 72 2.03 1.76 -2.20
CA SER A 72 1.19 1.22 -3.27
C SER A 72 1.62 1.69 -4.66
N ALA A 73 2.21 2.88 -4.78
CA ALA A 73 2.80 3.36 -6.04
C ALA A 73 3.99 2.50 -6.47
N ILE A 74 4.92 2.20 -5.56
CA ILE A 74 6.08 1.34 -5.83
C ILE A 74 5.63 -0.09 -6.13
N ALA A 75 4.73 -0.65 -5.32
CA ALA A 75 4.19 -1.99 -5.55
C ALA A 75 3.49 -2.08 -6.92
N THR A 76 2.80 -1.02 -7.33
CA THR A 76 2.17 -0.95 -8.66
C THR A 76 3.24 -0.98 -9.75
N ALA A 77 4.28 -0.16 -9.63
CA ALA A 77 5.35 -0.09 -10.63
C ALA A 77 6.20 -1.38 -10.68
N ASP A 78 6.49 -1.99 -9.53
CA ASP A 78 7.19 -3.28 -9.42
C ASP A 78 6.36 -4.39 -10.10
N TYR A 79 5.05 -4.47 -9.81
CA TYR A 79 4.13 -5.39 -10.50
C TYR A 79 4.11 -5.18 -12.02
N LEU A 80 4.01 -3.93 -12.49
CA LEU A 80 4.02 -3.66 -13.92
C LEU A 80 5.34 -4.08 -14.58
N GLN A 81 6.48 -3.90 -13.92
CA GLN A 81 7.80 -4.29 -14.46
C GLN A 81 7.91 -5.80 -14.69
N GLU A 82 7.20 -6.61 -13.91
CA GLU A 82 7.17 -8.06 -14.10
C GLU A 82 6.27 -8.49 -15.26
N GLU A 83 5.17 -7.76 -15.48
CA GLU A 83 4.15 -8.10 -16.46
C GLU A 83 4.37 -7.47 -17.84
N TYR A 84 5.10 -6.35 -17.92
CA TYR A 84 5.24 -5.54 -19.13
C TYR A 84 6.69 -5.15 -19.42
N ALA A 85 7.02 -5.08 -20.71
CA ALA A 85 8.35 -4.66 -21.16
C ALA A 85 8.59 -3.16 -20.88
N PRO A 86 9.84 -2.74 -20.60
CA PRO A 86 10.20 -1.32 -20.56
C PRO A 86 9.79 -0.59 -21.85
N GLY A 87 9.42 0.69 -21.71
CA GLY A 87 8.89 1.52 -22.80
C GLY A 87 7.39 1.36 -23.06
N THR A 88 6.73 0.41 -22.40
CA THR A 88 5.27 0.24 -22.49
C THR A 88 4.55 1.52 -22.07
N ALA A 89 3.53 1.90 -22.85
CA ALA A 89 2.74 3.09 -22.61
C ALA A 89 1.72 2.83 -21.49
N VAL A 90 1.74 3.68 -20.46
CA VAL A 90 0.85 3.64 -19.30
C VAL A 90 0.14 4.98 -19.19
N TYR A 91 -1.19 4.97 -19.11
CA TYR A 91 -1.94 6.15 -18.68
C TYR A 91 -2.03 6.14 -17.16
N VAL A 92 -1.62 7.22 -16.51
CA VAL A 92 -1.59 7.32 -15.06
C VAL A 92 -2.60 8.37 -14.61
N LEU A 93 -3.57 7.96 -13.81
CA LEU A 93 -4.47 8.85 -13.08
C LEU A 93 -4.03 8.83 -11.61
N GLY A 94 -3.07 9.68 -11.23
CA GLY A 94 -2.50 9.65 -9.88
C GLY A 94 -1.55 10.82 -9.63
N GLY A 95 -1.20 11.06 -8.37
CA GLY A 95 -0.22 12.08 -8.02
C GLY A 95 1.22 11.70 -8.40
N ASP A 96 2.15 12.63 -8.15
CA ASP A 96 3.57 12.52 -8.53
C ASP A 96 4.24 11.21 -8.09
N GLY A 97 3.91 10.70 -6.90
CA GLY A 97 4.46 9.45 -6.40
C GLY A 97 4.19 8.25 -7.30
N LEU A 98 3.01 8.16 -7.92
CA LEU A 98 2.66 7.09 -8.84
C LEU A 98 3.33 7.28 -10.21
N HIS A 99 3.34 8.52 -10.73
CA HIS A 99 4.03 8.84 -11.97
C HIS A 99 5.53 8.52 -11.88
N GLN A 100 6.20 9.00 -10.83
CA GLN A 100 7.62 8.79 -10.61
C GLN A 100 7.94 7.29 -10.51
N ALA A 101 7.20 6.52 -9.71
CA ALA A 101 7.43 5.09 -9.57
C ALA A 101 7.33 4.34 -10.91
N ILE A 102 6.31 4.66 -11.71
CA ILE A 102 6.11 4.05 -13.04
C ILE A 102 7.24 4.44 -14.01
N GLN A 103 7.63 5.72 -14.05
CA GLN A 103 8.69 6.20 -14.93
C GLN A 103 10.07 5.62 -14.54
N GLU A 104 10.37 5.50 -13.25
CA GLU A 104 11.61 4.90 -12.74
C GLU A 104 11.75 3.41 -13.09
N ARG A 105 10.64 2.73 -13.40
CA ARG A 105 10.64 1.35 -13.92
C ARG A 105 10.74 1.27 -15.45
N GLY A 106 10.92 2.40 -16.11
CA GLY A 106 11.15 2.50 -17.54
C GLY A 106 9.88 2.57 -18.38
N PHE A 107 8.71 2.82 -17.77
CA PHE A 107 7.46 2.99 -18.50
C PHE A 107 7.30 4.39 -19.06
N ARG A 108 6.62 4.51 -20.20
CA ARG A 108 6.27 5.80 -20.80
C ARG A 108 4.88 6.21 -20.34
N THR A 109 4.77 7.34 -19.65
CA THR A 109 3.47 7.85 -19.20
C THR A 109 2.81 8.67 -20.31
N LEU A 110 1.51 8.46 -20.54
CA LEU A 110 0.71 9.28 -21.46
C LEU A 110 0.01 10.41 -20.71
N SER A 111 -0.08 11.58 -21.35
CA SER A 111 -0.91 12.70 -20.93
C SER A 111 -2.35 12.58 -21.44
N VAL A 112 -3.23 13.47 -21.00
CA VAL A 112 -4.59 13.59 -21.54
C VAL A 112 -4.57 13.91 -23.04
N ALA A 113 -3.69 14.80 -23.50
CA ALA A 113 -3.58 15.17 -24.91
C ALA A 113 -3.13 13.99 -25.78
N ASP A 114 -2.15 13.20 -25.31
CA ASP A 114 -1.72 11.98 -26.00
C ASP A 114 -2.90 11.03 -26.27
N VAL A 115 -3.83 10.91 -25.30
CA VAL A 115 -4.98 10.00 -25.40
C VAL A 115 -6.12 10.60 -26.23
N MET A 116 -6.51 11.84 -25.95
CA MET A 116 -7.74 12.43 -26.47
C MET A 116 -7.56 13.17 -27.79
N GLU A 117 -6.40 13.79 -28.02
CA GLU A 117 -6.12 14.58 -29.22
C GLU A 117 -5.31 13.76 -30.23
N GLU A 118 -4.28 13.06 -29.77
CA GLU A 118 -3.39 12.28 -30.63
C GLU A 118 -3.84 10.83 -30.82
N GLY A 119 -4.79 10.36 -30.01
CA GLY A 119 -5.36 9.02 -30.12
C GLY A 119 -4.37 7.90 -29.76
N GLN A 120 -3.31 8.18 -29.00
CA GLN A 120 -2.38 7.18 -28.52
C GLN A 120 -3.11 6.14 -27.64
N ARG A 121 -2.52 4.94 -27.55
CA ARG A 121 -3.06 3.82 -26.77
C ARG A 121 -2.12 3.46 -25.63
N ALA A 122 -2.68 3.33 -24.44
CA ALA A 122 -1.98 2.74 -23.30
C ALA A 122 -2.25 1.23 -23.26
N ALA A 123 -1.25 0.45 -22.84
CA ALA A 123 -1.46 -0.95 -22.49
C ALA A 123 -2.04 -1.10 -21.07
N VAL A 124 -1.82 -0.09 -20.22
CA VAL A 124 -2.21 -0.08 -18.81
C VAL A 124 -2.77 1.28 -18.44
N THR A 125 -3.83 1.28 -17.63
CA THR A 125 -4.33 2.46 -16.92
C THR A 125 -4.14 2.26 -15.42
N ALA A 126 -3.16 2.95 -14.84
CA ALA A 126 -2.85 2.87 -13.42
C ALA A 126 -3.49 4.03 -12.66
N VAL A 127 -4.28 3.71 -11.62
CA VAL A 127 -5.11 4.68 -10.92
C VAL A 127 -4.76 4.74 -9.43
N GLY A 128 -4.51 5.95 -8.95
CA GLY A 128 -4.29 6.27 -7.55
C GLY A 128 -4.98 7.58 -7.19
N LEU A 129 -4.85 7.98 -5.93
CA LEU A 129 -5.41 9.25 -5.49
C LEU A 129 -4.62 10.41 -6.09
N TRP A 130 -5.36 11.37 -6.63
CA TRP A 130 -4.85 12.67 -7.06
C TRP A 130 -5.91 13.73 -6.81
N ARG A 131 -5.63 14.70 -5.95
CA ARG A 131 -6.65 15.66 -5.49
C ARG A 131 -6.97 16.71 -6.53
N GLU A 132 -6.04 16.91 -7.45
CA GLU A 132 -6.10 17.88 -8.53
C GLU A 132 -6.70 17.29 -9.82
N ALA A 133 -7.12 16.02 -9.78
CA ALA A 133 -7.73 15.33 -10.92
C ALA A 133 -8.99 16.06 -11.41
N THR A 134 -9.09 16.20 -12.73
CA THR A 134 -10.21 16.84 -13.43
C THR A 134 -11.03 15.80 -14.20
N TYR A 135 -12.19 16.22 -14.72
CA TYR A 135 -13.00 15.36 -15.60
C TYR A 135 -12.20 14.83 -16.81
N ALA A 136 -11.31 15.64 -17.39
CA ALA A 136 -10.53 15.24 -18.54
C ALA A 136 -9.60 14.06 -18.24
N ASP A 137 -9.07 13.99 -17.01
CA ASP A 137 -8.22 12.91 -16.56
C ASP A 137 -9.02 11.59 -16.44
N PHE A 138 -10.21 11.66 -15.84
CA PHE A 138 -11.12 10.50 -15.78
C PHE A 138 -11.60 10.06 -17.17
N ALA A 139 -11.87 11.01 -18.07
CA ALA A 139 -12.29 10.71 -19.43
C ALA A 139 -11.18 9.97 -20.20
N ALA A 140 -9.93 10.46 -20.13
CA ALA A 140 -8.79 9.80 -20.75
C ALA A 140 -8.51 8.40 -20.15
N ALA A 141 -8.63 8.23 -18.83
CA ALA A 141 -8.56 6.92 -18.19
C ALA A 141 -9.63 5.96 -18.72
N ALA A 142 -10.90 6.38 -18.75
CA ALA A 142 -12.01 5.57 -19.25
C ALA A 142 -11.84 5.21 -20.73
N ILE A 143 -11.34 6.14 -21.56
CA ILE A 143 -11.01 5.88 -22.97
C ILE A 143 -9.95 4.79 -23.09
N CYS A 144 -8.88 4.86 -22.29
CA CYS A 144 -7.84 3.83 -22.31
C CYS A 144 -8.38 2.45 -21.91
N ILE A 145 -9.15 2.40 -20.82
CA ILE A 145 -9.74 1.15 -20.30
C ILE A 145 -10.71 0.54 -21.33
N ASN A 146 -11.60 1.34 -21.92
CA ASN A 146 -12.54 0.86 -22.96
C ASN A 146 -11.83 0.40 -24.25
N HIS A 147 -10.60 0.88 -24.50
CA HIS A 147 -9.75 0.39 -25.59
C HIS A 147 -8.88 -0.82 -25.20
N GLY A 148 -9.14 -1.43 -24.04
CA GLY A 148 -8.49 -2.67 -23.61
C GLY A 148 -7.23 -2.50 -22.77
N ALA A 149 -6.94 -1.28 -22.28
CA ALA A 149 -5.86 -1.10 -21.31
C ALA A 149 -6.19 -1.86 -20.03
N CYS A 150 -5.19 -2.56 -19.46
CA CYS A 150 -5.32 -3.21 -18.17
C CYS A 150 -5.63 -2.17 -17.09
N PHE A 151 -6.75 -2.33 -16.37
CA PHE A 151 -7.18 -1.39 -15.36
C PHE A 151 -6.57 -1.77 -14.00
N ILE A 152 -5.64 -0.96 -13.50
CA ILE A 152 -4.93 -1.18 -12.24
C ILE A 152 -5.32 -0.13 -11.21
N GLY A 153 -5.68 -0.56 -10.00
CA GLY A 153 -5.90 0.30 -8.86
C GLY A 153 -4.79 0.17 -7.83
N SER A 154 -4.11 1.27 -7.50
CA SER A 154 -3.03 1.27 -6.52
C SER A 154 -3.49 0.80 -5.13
N ASN A 155 -4.71 1.17 -4.70
CA ASN A 155 -5.33 0.70 -3.47
C ASN A 155 -6.86 0.86 -3.53
N PRO A 156 -7.63 0.09 -2.74
CA PRO A 156 -9.08 0.11 -2.77
C PRO A 156 -9.73 1.09 -1.79
N ASP A 157 -8.95 1.93 -1.09
CA ASP A 157 -9.48 2.79 -0.02
C ASP A 157 -10.43 3.84 -0.59
N VAL A 158 -11.73 3.68 -0.34
CA VAL A 158 -12.80 4.55 -0.87
C VAL A 158 -12.78 5.94 -0.23
N SER A 159 -12.30 6.03 1.02
CA SER A 159 -12.26 7.29 1.77
C SER A 159 -10.97 7.46 2.55
N LEU A 160 -10.60 8.72 2.79
CA LEU A 160 -9.51 9.12 3.67
C LEU A 160 -10.04 9.98 4.84
N PRO A 161 -9.50 9.82 6.05
CA PRO A 161 -9.86 10.68 7.17
C PRO A 161 -9.36 12.12 6.92
N SER A 162 -10.14 13.10 7.35
CA SER A 162 -9.74 14.52 7.41
C SER A 162 -10.48 15.25 8.53
N GLU A 163 -10.05 16.46 8.87
CA GLU A 163 -10.72 17.34 9.84
C GLU A 163 -12.14 17.75 9.42
N TYR A 164 -12.44 17.73 8.12
CA TYR A 164 -13.75 18.06 7.56
C TYR A 164 -14.68 16.85 7.41
N GLY A 165 -14.22 15.67 7.87
CA GLY A 165 -14.88 14.39 7.64
C GLY A 165 -14.21 13.55 6.53
N PRO A 166 -14.79 12.39 6.17
CA PRO A 166 -14.21 11.50 5.17
C PRO A 166 -14.16 12.17 3.78
N LEU A 167 -12.97 12.21 3.19
CA LEU A 167 -12.74 12.69 1.82
C LEU A 167 -12.64 11.49 0.85
N PRO A 168 -12.88 11.69 -0.45
CA PRO A 168 -12.67 10.65 -1.46
C PRO A 168 -11.22 10.11 -1.46
N GLY A 169 -11.08 8.79 -1.45
CA GLY A 169 -9.81 8.07 -1.61
C GLY A 169 -9.65 7.47 -3.01
N ALA A 170 -8.56 6.75 -3.28
CA ALA A 170 -8.31 6.14 -4.59
C ALA A 170 -9.44 5.18 -5.01
N GLY A 171 -10.01 4.43 -4.07
CA GLY A 171 -11.13 3.52 -4.32
C GLY A 171 -12.39 4.22 -4.85
N SER A 172 -12.60 5.51 -4.55
CA SER A 172 -13.70 6.27 -5.14
C SER A 172 -13.48 6.57 -6.63
N PHE A 173 -12.23 6.80 -7.04
CA PHE A 173 -11.85 7.01 -8.43
C PHE A 173 -11.99 5.70 -9.20
N LEU A 174 -11.60 4.59 -8.58
CA LEU A 174 -11.81 3.25 -9.12
C LEU A 174 -13.30 2.98 -9.34
N ALA A 175 -14.15 3.25 -8.35
CA ALA A 175 -15.59 3.06 -8.47
C ALA A 175 -16.21 3.89 -9.61
N LEU A 176 -15.76 5.14 -9.78
CA LEU A 176 -16.19 5.99 -10.91
C LEU A 176 -15.83 5.34 -12.24
N LEU A 177 -14.58 4.92 -12.42
CA LEU A 177 -14.12 4.29 -13.67
C LEU A 177 -14.76 2.93 -13.91
N THR A 178 -14.96 2.13 -12.87
CA THR A 178 -15.73 0.87 -12.94
C THR A 178 -17.16 1.14 -13.43
N ALA A 179 -17.83 2.16 -12.89
CA ALA A 179 -19.18 2.50 -13.33
C ALA A 179 -19.22 3.02 -14.78
N ALA A 180 -18.18 3.76 -15.20
CA ALA A 180 -18.09 4.32 -16.55
C ALA A 180 -17.72 3.28 -17.63
N THR A 181 -16.98 2.22 -17.26
CA THR A 181 -16.39 1.26 -18.21
C THR A 181 -16.98 -0.15 -18.10
N GLY A 182 -17.59 -0.50 -16.96
CA GLY A 182 -18.00 -1.86 -16.62
C GLY A 182 -16.84 -2.80 -16.27
N ILE A 183 -15.60 -2.32 -16.26
CA ILE A 183 -14.40 -3.12 -16.01
C ILE A 183 -13.97 -2.99 -14.54
N GLN A 184 -13.63 -4.12 -13.92
CA GLN A 184 -13.09 -4.14 -12.56
C GLN A 184 -11.57 -3.95 -12.57
N PRO A 185 -11.02 -3.16 -11.64
CA PRO A 185 -9.58 -3.00 -11.52
C PRO A 185 -8.92 -4.22 -10.86
N THR A 186 -7.69 -4.53 -11.25
CA THR A 186 -6.79 -5.33 -10.42
C THR A 186 -6.25 -4.43 -9.30
N ILE A 187 -6.49 -4.80 -8.05
CA ILE A 187 -6.07 -4.03 -6.87
C ILE A 187 -4.68 -4.48 -6.40
N ILE A 188 -3.75 -3.53 -6.32
CA ILE A 188 -2.37 -3.78 -5.89
C ILE A 188 -2.23 -3.73 -4.36
N GLY A 189 -2.65 -2.62 -3.76
CA GLY A 189 -2.55 -2.37 -2.33
C GLY A 189 -3.45 -3.28 -1.49
N LYS A 190 -3.22 -3.28 -0.17
CA LYS A 190 -3.93 -4.12 0.81
C LYS A 190 -5.45 -3.89 0.74
N PRO A 191 -6.28 -4.95 0.81
CA PRO A 191 -5.95 -6.36 1.07
C PRO A 191 -5.49 -7.15 -0.17
N GLY A 192 -5.24 -6.51 -1.31
CA GLY A 192 -4.73 -7.17 -2.52
C GLY A 192 -3.44 -7.94 -2.25
N ILE A 193 -3.38 -9.18 -2.75
CA ILE A 193 -2.26 -10.11 -2.47
C ILE A 193 -0.92 -9.61 -3.05
N ILE A 194 -0.98 -8.78 -4.10
CA ILE A 194 0.20 -8.32 -4.85
C ILE A 194 1.13 -7.51 -3.95
N MET A 195 0.62 -6.59 -3.11
CA MET A 195 1.47 -5.83 -2.18
C MET A 195 2.24 -6.74 -1.20
N PHE A 196 1.64 -7.84 -0.76
CA PHE A 196 2.30 -8.80 0.14
C PHE A 196 3.35 -9.63 -0.61
N GLN A 197 3.09 -10.00 -1.86
CA GLN A 197 4.06 -10.69 -2.71
C GLN A 197 5.29 -9.83 -2.98
N GLU A 198 5.10 -8.54 -3.29
CA GLU A 198 6.20 -7.58 -3.46
C GLU A 198 6.99 -7.37 -2.18
N ALA A 199 6.30 -7.31 -1.03
CA ALA A 199 6.93 -7.24 0.28
C ALA A 199 7.81 -8.46 0.58
N LEU A 200 7.31 -9.68 0.31
CA LEU A 200 8.07 -10.92 0.48
C LEU A 200 9.31 -10.98 -0.43
N LYS A 201 9.17 -10.59 -1.70
CA LYS A 201 10.31 -10.52 -2.65
C LYS A 201 11.40 -9.57 -2.14
N ARG A 202 11.01 -8.38 -1.66
CA ARG A 202 11.94 -7.40 -1.08
C ARG A 202 12.63 -7.91 0.18
N LEU A 203 11.92 -8.65 1.01
CA LEU A 203 12.47 -9.28 2.21
C LEU A 203 13.34 -10.50 1.90
N GLY A 204 13.19 -11.10 0.71
CA GLY A 204 13.78 -12.40 0.39
C GLY A 204 13.25 -13.51 1.31
N SER A 205 11.99 -13.39 1.75
CA SER A 205 11.39 -14.26 2.78
C SER A 205 10.24 -15.10 2.24
N THR A 206 9.71 -15.98 3.09
CA THR A 206 8.56 -16.84 2.77
C THR A 206 7.34 -16.44 3.61
N PRO A 207 6.12 -16.83 3.23
CA PRO A 207 4.96 -16.57 4.06
C PRO A 207 5.07 -17.18 5.47
N ALA A 208 5.71 -18.36 5.58
CA ALA A 208 5.80 -19.12 6.83
C ALA A 208 6.69 -18.49 7.91
N ASP A 209 7.64 -17.62 7.54
CA ASP A 209 8.53 -16.91 8.48
C ASP A 209 8.28 -15.39 8.49
N THR A 210 7.18 -14.94 7.89
CA THR A 210 6.83 -13.52 7.75
C THR A 210 5.49 -13.23 8.40
N ALA A 211 5.41 -12.13 9.15
CA ALA A 211 4.16 -11.65 9.72
C ALA A 211 3.75 -10.28 9.17
N MET A 212 2.47 -10.13 8.83
CA MET A 212 1.83 -8.83 8.62
C MET A 212 1.41 -8.26 9.96
N VAL A 213 1.86 -7.05 10.27
CA VAL A 213 1.47 -6.28 11.46
C VAL A 213 0.62 -5.10 11.01
N GLY A 214 -0.61 -5.02 11.50
CA GLY A 214 -1.56 -4.01 11.05
C GLY A 214 -2.64 -3.67 12.08
N ASP A 215 -3.30 -2.54 11.86
CA ASP A 215 -4.38 -2.02 12.70
C ASP A 215 -5.75 -2.10 12.02
N ARG A 216 -5.82 -2.61 10.78
CA ARG A 216 -7.08 -2.78 10.03
C ARG A 216 -7.36 -4.23 9.72
N LEU A 217 -8.51 -4.71 10.18
CA LEU A 217 -8.96 -6.08 9.92
C LEU A 217 -9.19 -6.34 8.43
N SER A 218 -9.85 -5.40 7.74
CA SER A 218 -10.27 -5.56 6.34
C SER A 218 -9.14 -5.47 5.32
N THR A 219 -8.02 -4.85 5.66
CA THR A 219 -6.86 -4.68 4.76
C THR A 219 -5.69 -5.54 5.19
N ASP A 220 -5.17 -5.32 6.41
CA ASP A 220 -3.91 -5.92 6.85
C ASP A 220 -4.10 -7.38 7.22
N ILE A 221 -5.11 -7.67 8.06
CA ILE A 221 -5.34 -9.02 8.55
C ILE A 221 -5.95 -9.88 7.45
N ALA A 222 -7.01 -9.42 6.77
CA ALA A 222 -7.59 -10.14 5.65
C ALA A 222 -6.57 -10.44 4.54
N GLY A 223 -5.81 -9.41 4.13
CA GLY A 223 -4.79 -9.54 3.09
C GLY A 223 -3.62 -10.42 3.52
N GLY A 224 -3.13 -10.25 4.75
CA GLY A 224 -2.04 -11.06 5.29
C GLY A 224 -2.38 -12.55 5.32
N LYS A 225 -3.59 -12.90 5.78
CA LYS A 225 -4.07 -14.29 5.76
C LYS A 225 -4.22 -14.84 4.35
N ALA A 226 -4.77 -14.03 3.42
CA ALA A 226 -4.89 -14.43 2.02
C ALA A 226 -3.52 -14.69 1.36
N ALA A 227 -2.48 -13.98 1.81
CA ALA A 227 -1.09 -14.18 1.39
C ALA A 227 -0.38 -15.34 2.12
N GLY A 228 -1.06 -16.03 3.05
CA GLY A 228 -0.47 -17.12 3.84
C GLY A 228 0.51 -16.67 4.92
N LEU A 229 0.50 -15.39 5.28
CA LEU A 229 1.35 -14.81 6.31
C LEU A 229 0.78 -15.09 7.70
N HIS A 230 1.66 -15.06 8.70
CA HIS A 230 1.21 -14.80 10.06
C HIS A 230 0.62 -13.38 10.16
N THR A 231 -0.35 -13.20 11.03
CA THR A 231 -1.05 -11.93 11.18
C THR A 231 -1.08 -11.48 12.62
N ILE A 232 -0.58 -10.26 12.84
CA ILE A 232 -0.50 -9.61 14.15
C ILE A 232 -1.35 -8.35 14.07
N PHE A 233 -2.48 -8.38 14.77
CA PHE A 233 -3.37 -7.24 14.90
C PHE A 233 -2.98 -6.41 16.12
N VAL A 234 -2.71 -5.12 15.91
CA VAL A 234 -2.45 -4.16 16.99
C VAL A 234 -3.66 -3.27 17.23
N LEU A 235 -3.91 -2.94 18.50
CA LEU A 235 -5.07 -2.15 18.93
C LEU A 235 -4.79 -0.64 19.01
N SER A 236 -3.63 -0.20 18.52
CA SER A 236 -3.25 1.21 18.52
C SER A 236 -4.03 2.03 17.51
N GLY A 237 -4.57 1.43 16.45
CA GLY A 237 -5.14 2.15 15.30
C GLY A 237 -6.65 2.06 15.15
N ILE A 238 -7.11 1.74 13.93
CA ILE A 238 -8.47 1.97 13.46
C ILE A 238 -9.45 0.89 13.91
N SER A 239 -9.14 -0.38 13.67
CA SER A 239 -10.09 -1.45 14.00
C SER A 239 -10.17 -1.69 15.50
N THR A 240 -11.36 -2.04 15.97
CA THR A 240 -11.62 -2.20 17.42
C THR A 240 -11.79 -3.66 17.83
N ARG A 241 -11.63 -3.96 19.13
CA ARG A 241 -11.99 -5.28 19.68
C ARG A 241 -13.44 -5.68 19.39
N LYS A 242 -14.35 -4.72 19.28
CA LYS A 242 -15.75 -4.95 18.94
C LYS A 242 -15.92 -5.42 17.50
N GLU A 243 -15.18 -4.83 16.58
CA GLU A 243 -15.16 -5.27 15.17
C GLU A 243 -14.52 -6.65 15.04
N LEU A 244 -13.43 -6.92 15.76
CA LEU A 244 -12.79 -8.24 15.80
C LEU A 244 -13.74 -9.34 16.32
N ALA A 245 -14.64 -8.99 17.24
CA ALA A 245 -15.63 -9.91 17.80
C ALA A 245 -16.80 -10.20 16.85
N GLN A 246 -16.88 -9.57 15.67
CA GLN A 246 -17.91 -9.89 14.69
C GLN A 246 -17.68 -11.27 14.08
N PRO A 247 -18.74 -12.05 13.78
CA PRO A 247 -18.61 -13.41 13.26
C PRO A 247 -17.78 -13.53 11.97
N ASP A 248 -17.91 -12.54 11.09
CA ASP A 248 -17.24 -12.53 9.78
C ASP A 248 -15.89 -11.81 9.80
N ALA A 249 -15.43 -11.35 10.97
CA ALA A 249 -14.17 -10.65 11.08
C ALA A 249 -12.99 -11.61 10.84
N PRO A 250 -12.00 -11.20 10.02
CA PRO A 250 -10.80 -12.00 9.81
C PRO A 250 -10.04 -12.14 11.13
N GLN A 251 -9.92 -13.38 11.62
CA GLN A 251 -9.29 -13.67 12.90
C GLN A 251 -7.76 -13.65 12.77
N PRO A 252 -7.02 -12.72 13.41
CA PRO A 252 -5.57 -12.67 13.37
C PRO A 252 -4.97 -13.82 14.22
N ASP A 253 -3.72 -14.18 13.93
CA ASP A 253 -3.00 -15.18 14.73
C ASP A 253 -2.62 -14.65 16.12
N TYR A 254 -2.34 -13.34 16.19
CA TYR A 254 -2.00 -12.63 17.41
C TYR A 254 -2.76 -11.31 17.51
N VAL A 255 -3.22 -10.99 18.72
CA VAL A 255 -3.81 -9.69 19.06
C VAL A 255 -2.96 -9.07 20.16
N LEU A 256 -2.38 -7.91 19.88
CA LEU A 256 -1.50 -7.20 20.79
C LEU A 256 -2.02 -5.77 20.99
N THR A 257 -1.61 -5.14 22.07
CA THR A 257 -2.00 -3.76 22.40
C THR A 257 -1.38 -2.79 21.40
N ASP A 258 -0.09 -2.92 21.14
CA ASP A 258 0.69 -2.05 20.27
C ASP A 258 2.01 -2.74 19.85
N ILE A 259 2.90 -1.98 19.19
CA ILE A 259 4.22 -2.45 18.77
C ILE A 259 5.21 -2.63 19.93
N MET A 260 4.98 -2.04 21.12
CA MET A 260 5.85 -2.28 22.27
C MET A 260 5.65 -3.70 22.78
N GLU A 261 4.39 -4.11 22.97
CA GLU A 261 4.07 -5.50 23.33
C GLU A 261 4.61 -6.47 22.28
N LEU A 262 4.53 -6.14 20.99
CA LEU A 262 5.15 -6.95 19.94
C LEU A 262 6.67 -7.07 20.12
N GLY A 263 7.35 -5.96 20.39
CA GLY A 263 8.80 -5.96 20.64
C GLY A 263 9.18 -6.87 21.80
N GLU A 264 8.40 -6.89 22.87
CA GLU A 264 8.60 -7.80 24.01
C GLU A 264 8.44 -9.27 23.59
N ARG A 265 7.34 -9.59 22.89
CA ARG A 265 7.00 -10.95 22.45
C ARG A 265 7.94 -11.53 21.39
N LEU A 266 8.69 -10.68 20.70
CA LEU A 266 9.73 -11.07 19.75
C LEU A 266 11.06 -11.41 20.43
N ARG A 267 11.28 -11.01 21.69
CA ARG A 267 12.46 -11.40 22.48
C ARG A 267 12.31 -12.76 23.17
N ASP A 268 11.07 -13.18 23.43
CA ASP A 268 10.69 -14.44 24.07
C ASP A 268 10.49 -15.60 23.06
#